data_AF-A0A8T4ZY17-F1
#
_entry.id   AF-A0A8T4ZY17-F1
#
_cell.length_a   1.000
_cell.length_b   1.000
_cell.length_c   1.000
_cell.angle_alpha   90.00
_cell.angle_beta   90.00
_cell.angle_gamma   90.00
#
_symmetry.space_group_name_H-M   'P 1'
#
loop_
_entity.id
_entity.type
_entity.pdbx_description
1 polymer ?
#
loop_
_entity_poly.entity_id
_entity_poly.type
_entity_poly.pdbx_seq_one_letter_code
_entity_poly.pdbx_strand_id
1 'polypeptide(L)'
;MTELERKQKRILILCVDRDGDLTAKAEIKTPLIGRNNNLNAAVSLALKDPEEPDANAMFEAIRVYDHLLTDETKQAFEKLRRGEKLTWEEFKILAEKGLA
;
A
#
# COMPACT_ATOMS: atom_id res chain seq x y z
N MET A 1 -17.96 10.11 -24.96
CA MET A 1 -17.45 9.11 -24.01
C MET A 1 -18.61 8.27 -23.53
N THR A 2 -18.67 7.00 -23.90
CA THR A 2 -19.75 6.08 -23.51
C THR A 2 -19.49 5.48 -22.13
N GLU A 3 -20.54 5.07 -21.40
CA GLU A 3 -20.43 4.46 -20.05
C GLU A 3 -19.49 3.24 -20.00
N LEU A 4 -19.24 2.57 -21.13
CA LEU A 4 -18.29 1.46 -21.22
C LEU A 4 -16.82 1.86 -21.03
N GLU A 5 -16.44 3.12 -21.30
CA GLU A 5 -15.04 3.58 -21.16
C GLU A 5 -14.66 3.86 -19.70
N ARG A 6 -15.64 3.94 -18.78
CA ARG A 6 -15.42 4.10 -17.33
C ARG A 6 -15.36 2.78 -16.56
N LYS A 7 -15.02 1.65 -17.20
CA LYS A 7 -14.70 0.44 -16.44
C LYS A 7 -13.35 0.65 -15.74
N GLN A 8 -13.41 1.24 -14.55
CA GLN A 8 -12.27 1.51 -13.67
C GLN A 8 -11.46 0.22 -13.56
N LYS A 9 -10.25 0.20 -14.15
CA LYS A 9 -9.36 -0.95 -14.05
C LYS A 9 -9.03 -1.14 -12.57
N ARG A 10 -9.54 -2.22 -11.98
CA ARG A 10 -9.18 -2.62 -10.61
C ARG A 10 -7.84 -3.34 -10.70
N ILE A 11 -6.80 -2.68 -10.22
CA ILE A 11 -5.45 -3.23 -10.18
C ILE A 11 -5.23 -3.82 -8.79
N LEU A 12 -4.84 -5.08 -8.73
CA LEU A 12 -4.37 -5.74 -7.51
C LEU A 12 -2.86 -5.90 -7.62
N ILE A 13 -2.14 -5.49 -6.59
CA ILE A 13 -0.71 -5.76 -6.43
C ILE A 13 -0.58 -6.85 -5.39
N LEU A 14 0.19 -7.89 -5.70
CA LEU A 14 0.43 -9.02 -4.83
C LEU A 14 1.94 -9.22 -4.68
N CYS A 15 2.42 -9.17 -3.43
CA CYS A 15 3.75 -9.61 -3.04
C CYS A 15 3.63 -11.01 -2.46
N VAL A 16 4.39 -11.98 -2.97
CA VAL A 16 4.30 -13.39 -2.56
C VAL A 16 5.64 -13.80 -1.96
N ASP A 17 5.62 -14.06 -0.66
CA ASP A 17 6.67 -14.75 0.09
C ASP A 17 6.45 -16.26 -0.08
N ARG A 18 7.40 -16.95 -0.71
CA ARG A 18 7.26 -18.35 -1.12
C ARG A 18 7.77 -19.32 -0.06
N ASP A 19 8.83 -18.95 0.64
CA ASP A 19 9.55 -19.70 1.66
C ASP A 19 9.03 -19.43 3.08
N GLY A 20 8.19 -18.41 3.24
CA GLY A 20 7.51 -18.08 4.49
C GLY A 20 8.37 -17.26 5.46
N ASP A 21 9.38 -16.53 4.96
CA ASP A 21 10.33 -15.79 5.78
C ASP A 21 9.65 -14.67 6.60
N LEU A 22 8.53 -14.09 6.13
CA LEU A 22 7.74 -13.16 6.94
C LEU A 22 7.24 -13.80 8.24
N THR A 23 6.76 -15.04 8.17
CA THR A 23 6.25 -15.73 9.36
C THR A 23 7.38 -16.35 10.17
N ALA A 24 8.34 -17.00 9.50
CA ALA A 24 9.43 -17.74 10.13
C ALA A 24 10.43 -16.81 10.82
N LYS A 25 10.80 -15.71 10.18
CA LYS A 25 11.81 -14.77 10.71
C LYS A 25 11.18 -13.62 11.45
N ALA A 26 10.14 -12.99 10.92
CA ALA A 26 9.56 -11.76 11.49
C ALA A 26 8.32 -11.96 12.38
N GLU A 27 7.79 -13.18 12.51
CA GLU A 27 6.56 -13.49 13.27
C GLU A 27 5.32 -12.72 12.75
N ILE A 28 5.35 -12.33 11.48
CA ILE A 28 4.28 -11.55 10.86
C ILE A 28 3.28 -12.51 10.21
N LYS A 29 2.01 -12.44 10.64
CA LYS A 29 0.94 -13.25 10.07
C LYS A 29 0.48 -12.68 8.73
N THR A 30 0.47 -13.52 7.70
CA THR A 30 -0.09 -13.24 6.37
C THR A 30 -1.55 -13.72 6.29
N PRO A 31 -2.39 -13.18 5.38
CA PRO A 31 -2.09 -12.14 4.41
C PRO A 31 -2.08 -10.72 5.01
N LEU A 32 -1.18 -9.87 4.53
CA LEU A 32 -1.14 -8.45 4.87
C LEU A 32 -1.91 -7.65 3.83
N ILE A 33 -2.98 -6.99 4.26
CA ILE A 33 -3.85 -6.20 3.39
C ILE A 33 -3.63 -4.72 3.65
N GLY A 34 -3.49 -3.94 2.57
CA GLY A 34 -3.35 -2.49 2.62
C GLY A 34 -1.90 -2.02 2.67
N ARG A 35 -1.67 -0.80 2.16
CA ARG A 35 -0.34 -0.21 2.00
C ARG A 35 0.42 -0.11 3.33
N ASN A 36 -0.22 0.41 4.38
CA ASN A 36 0.43 0.66 5.67
C ASN A 36 0.84 -0.62 6.39
N ASN A 37 0.00 -1.66 6.35
CA ASN A 37 0.32 -2.95 6.95
C ASN A 37 1.53 -3.59 6.25
N ASN A 38 1.59 -3.51 4.92
CA ASN A 38 2.73 -3.99 4.15
C ASN A 38 4.00 -3.16 4.46
N LEU A 39 3.89 -1.84 4.58
CA LEU A 39 5.04 -0.99 4.93
C LEU A 39 5.61 -1.31 6.31
N ASN A 40 4.74 -1.41 7.31
CA ASN A 40 5.16 -1.72 8.69
C ASN A 40 5.82 -3.10 8.78
N ALA A 41 5.28 -4.09 8.06
CA ALA A 41 5.85 -5.42 7.99
C ALA A 41 7.22 -5.44 7.30
N ALA A 42 7.36 -4.75 6.16
CA ALA A 42 8.63 -4.63 5.45
C ALA A 42 9.72 -3.97 6.31
N VAL A 43 9.37 -2.89 7.03
CA VAL A 43 10.28 -2.23 7.97
C VAL A 43 10.66 -3.17 9.13
N SER A 44 9.69 -3.88 9.70
CA SER A 44 9.94 -4.83 10.79
C SER A 44 10.86 -5.99 10.34
N LEU A 45 10.68 -6.49 9.12
CA LEU A 45 11.53 -7.54 8.55
C LEU A 45 12.96 -7.03 8.33
N ALA A 46 13.12 -5.88 7.66
CA ALA A 46 14.42 -5.28 7.42
C ALA A 46 15.19 -4.91 8.71
N LEU A 47 14.49 -4.54 9.79
CA LEU A 47 15.11 -4.28 11.09
C LEU A 47 15.54 -5.57 11.81
N LYS A 48 14.83 -6.68 11.59
CA LYS A 48 15.12 -7.97 12.24
C LYS A 48 16.19 -8.76 11.49
N ASP A 49 16.13 -8.77 10.16
CA ASP A 49 17.09 -9.41 9.27
C ASP A 49 17.33 -8.51 8.04
N PRO A 50 18.34 -7.63 8.08
CA PRO A 50 18.66 -6.73 6.96
C PRO A 50 19.14 -7.45 5.69
N GLU A 51 19.56 -8.71 5.78
CA GLU A 51 20.01 -9.50 4.63
C GLU A 51 18.85 -10.19 3.90
N GLU A 52 17.65 -10.17 4.48
CA GLU A 52 16.45 -10.79 3.92
C GLU A 52 15.91 -10.03 2.68
N PRO A 53 15.98 -10.61 1.46
CA PRO A 53 15.51 -9.95 0.24
C PRO A 53 14.00 -9.67 0.21
N ASP A 54 13.18 -10.39 0.97
CA ASP A 54 11.71 -10.21 0.96
C ASP A 54 11.27 -8.80 1.35
N ALA A 55 12.01 -8.11 2.23
CA ALA A 55 11.70 -6.73 2.59
C ALA A 55 11.74 -5.81 1.37
N ASN A 56 12.69 -6.02 0.45
CA ASN A 56 12.82 -5.26 -0.78
C ASN A 56 11.67 -5.52 -1.76
N ALA A 57 11.20 -6.78 -1.84
CA ALA A 57 10.04 -7.12 -2.66
C ALA A 57 8.77 -6.39 -2.16
N MET A 58 8.59 -6.30 -0.84
CA MET A 58 7.48 -5.54 -0.25
C MET A 58 7.59 -4.04 -0.52
N PHE A 59 8.79 -3.46 -0.39
CA PHE A 59 9.02 -2.04 -0.70
C PHE A 59 8.70 -1.72 -2.16
N GLU A 60 9.08 -2.60 -3.10
CA GLU A 60 8.75 -2.43 -4.51
C GLU A 60 7.24 -2.51 -4.76
N ALA A 61 6.54 -3.46 -4.13
CA ALA A 61 5.08 -3.55 -4.23
C ALA A 61 4.37 -2.27 -3.75
N ILE A 62 4.86 -1.67 -2.66
CA ILE A 62 4.37 -0.38 -2.14
C ILE A 62 4.66 0.75 -3.11
N ARG A 63 5.87 0.81 -3.67
CA ARG A 63 6.25 1.83 -4.66
C ARG A 63 5.37 1.76 -5.91
N VAL A 64 5.12 0.56 -6.43
CA VAL A 64 4.21 0.34 -7.57
C VAL A 64 2.79 0.78 -7.21
N TYR A 65 2.30 0.45 -6.01
CA TYR A 65 0.98 0.91 -5.54
C TYR A 65 0.89 2.44 -5.53
N ASP A 66 1.88 3.12 -4.96
CA ASP A 66 1.93 4.57 -4.87
C ASP A 66 1.97 5.26 -6.24
N HIS A 67 2.69 4.66 -7.19
CA HIS A 67 2.76 5.17 -8.56
C HIS A 67 1.43 5.06 -9.30
N LEU A 68 0.58 4.09 -8.96
CA LEU A 68 -0.75 3.93 -9.54
C LEU A 68 -1.82 4.83 -8.91
N LEU A 69 -1.52 5.51 -7.80
CA LEU A 69 -2.41 6.50 -7.22
C LEU A 69 -2.51 7.73 -8.14
N THR A 70 -3.71 8.28 -8.27
CA THR A 70 -3.92 9.53 -9.02
C THR A 70 -3.32 10.71 -8.26
N ASP A 71 -3.02 11.80 -8.95
CA ASP A 71 -2.44 12.99 -8.31
C ASP A 71 -3.39 13.59 -7.27
N GLU A 72 -4.71 13.54 -7.49
CA GLU A 72 -5.71 13.95 -6.50
C GLU A 72 -5.66 13.07 -5.25
N THR A 73 -5.47 11.76 -5.42
CA THR A 73 -5.33 10.83 -4.29
C THR A 73 -4.05 11.12 -3.50
N LYS A 74 -2.93 11.37 -4.19
CA LYS A 74 -1.65 11.72 -3.55
C LYS A 74 -1.74 13.03 -2.78
N GLN A 75 -2.38 14.05 -3.35
CA GLN A 75 -2.58 15.35 -2.70
C GLN A 75 -3.43 15.21 -1.43
N ALA A 76 -4.58 14.52 -1.53
CA ALA A 76 -5.42 14.24 -0.38
C ALA A 76 -4.67 13.45 0.71
N PHE A 77 -3.86 12.47 0.32
CA PHE A 77 -3.11 11.63 1.25
C PHE A 77 -2.02 12.41 1.98
N GLU A 78 -1.26 13.27 1.28
CA GLU A 78 -0.26 14.12 1.94
C GLU A 78 -0.90 15.13 2.90
N LYS A 79 -2.07 15.66 2.55
CA LYS A 79 -2.85 16.54 3.42
C LYS A 79 -3.28 15.83 4.71
N LEU A 80 -3.79 14.61 4.58
CA LEU A 80 -4.10 13.74 5.73
C LEU A 80 -2.87 13.50 6.60
N ARG A 81 -1.72 13.17 5.99
CA ARG A 81 -0.47 12.89 6.70
C ARG A 81 0.05 14.09 7.49
N ARG A 82 -0.19 15.30 7.01
CA ARG A 82 0.16 16.56 7.70
C ARG A 82 -0.82 16.95 8.82
N GLY A 83 -1.91 16.19 9.00
CA GLY A 83 -2.97 16.53 9.95
C GLY A 83 -3.82 17.72 9.51
N GLU A 84 -3.81 18.05 8.21
CA GLU A 84 -4.61 19.13 7.65
C GLU A 84 -6.07 18.68 7.47
N LYS A 85 -7.01 19.63 7.55
CA LYS A 85 -8.43 19.34 7.39
C LYS A 85 -8.76 18.96 5.95
N LEU A 86 -9.24 17.74 5.73
CA LEU A 86 -9.70 17.27 4.43
C LEU A 86 -11.07 17.87 4.06
N THR A 87 -11.30 18.08 2.77
CA THR A 87 -12.65 18.24 2.22
C THR A 87 -13.37 16.88 2.20
N TRP A 88 -14.69 16.91 2.01
CA TRP A 88 -15.48 15.68 1.90
C TRP A 88 -15.07 14.85 0.67
N GLU A 89 -14.72 15.51 -0.42
CA GLU A 89 -14.25 14.90 -1.66
C GLU A 89 -12.89 14.22 -1.47
N GLU A 90 -11.93 14.90 -0.82
CA GLU A 90 -10.63 14.34 -0.48
C GLU A 90 -10.78 13.11 0.43
N PHE A 91 -11.61 13.22 1.48
CA PHE A 91 -11.89 12.10 2.39
C PHE A 91 -12.52 10.91 1.64
N LYS A 92 -13.50 11.17 0.76
CA LYS A 92 -14.15 10.14 -0.03
C LYS A 92 -13.18 9.41 -0.96
N ILE A 93 -12.29 10.15 -1.64
CA ILE A 93 -11.25 9.58 -2.48
C ILE A 93 -10.34 8.65 -1.66
N LEU A 94 -9.91 9.07 -0.47
CA LEU A 94 -9.06 8.25 0.39
C LEU A 94 -9.78 7.00 0.91
N ALA A 95 -11.04 7.14 1.34
CA ALA A 95 -11.86 6.03 1.83
C ALA A 95 -12.09 4.97 0.74
N GLU A 96 -12.39 5.39 -0.50
CA GLU A 96 -12.55 4.48 -1.64
C GLU A 96 -11.26 3.71 -1.99
N LYS A 97 -10.10 4.22 -1.57
CA LYS A 97 -8.79 3.60 -1.78
C LYS A 97 -8.26 2.84 -0.56
N GLY A 98 -9.00 2.86 0.57
CA GLY A 98 -8.58 2.25 1.84
C GLY A 98 -7.40 2.98 2.50
N LEU A 99 -7.32 4.30 2.31
CA LEU A 99 -6.24 5.16 2.79
C LEU A 99 -6.66 6.12 3.91
N ALA A 100 -7.95 6.12 4.29
CA ALA A 100 -8.52 6.92 5.38
C ALA A 100 -8.83 6.06 6.61
#